data_AF-A0A956EX64-F1
#
_entry.id   AF-A0A956EX64-F1
#
_cell.length_a   1.000
_cell.length_b   1.000
_cell.length_c   1.000
_cell.angle_alpha   90.00
_cell.angle_beta   90.00
_cell.angle_gamma   90.00
#
_symmetry.space_group_name_H-M   'P 1'
#
loop_
_entity.id
_entity.type
_entity.pdbx_description
1 polymer ?
#
loop_
_entity_poly.entity_id
_entity_poly.type
_entity_poly.pdbx_seq_one_letter_code
_entity_poly.pdbx_strand_id
1 'polypeptide(L)'
;YDIYRQVLEQVAPLPVTLRTFDIGGDKFVSAFQVPQDMNPALGLRAIRLGLSRPETLLTQLRAMVRASVHGELRIMVPMVATLTELRAVHQLFGQAVRDVESRGLPHADRIPLGIMIEVPSAAIMAYELSLEADFLSIGTNDLVQYALAVDRTSHALAYLAKPQDPAILRLIAQVVDAGRHTETPVGVCGAMASDPLSAILLVGMGVRELSMEASALAEIKEALGRVALVDAEAVAHEVRGKLSAAEVHSTLQQRFGDALKDLLDLHG
;
A
#
# COMPACT_ATOMS: atom_id res chain seq x y z
N TYR A 1 -20.74 -5.21 -6.69
CA TYR A 1 -20.68 -6.68 -6.66
C TYR A 1 -20.22 -7.20 -8.01
N ASP A 2 -20.96 -6.96 -9.10
CA ASP A 2 -20.63 -7.56 -10.41
C ASP A 2 -19.22 -7.24 -10.91
N ILE A 3 -18.75 -6.01 -10.71
CA ILE A 3 -17.37 -5.62 -11.04
C ILE A 3 -16.36 -6.44 -10.22
N TYR A 4 -16.57 -6.61 -8.91
CA TYR A 4 -15.67 -7.36 -8.04
C TYR A 4 -15.65 -8.85 -8.41
N ARG A 5 -16.82 -9.44 -8.71
CA ARG A 5 -16.92 -10.80 -9.22
C ARG A 5 -16.11 -10.97 -10.50
N GLN A 6 -16.31 -10.10 -11.49
CA GLN A 6 -15.62 -10.20 -12.79
C GLN A 6 -14.10 -10.17 -12.63
N VAL A 7 -13.58 -9.29 -11.75
CA VAL A 7 -12.14 -9.23 -11.47
C VAL A 7 -11.64 -10.52 -10.82
N LEU A 8 -12.36 -11.05 -9.82
CA LEU A 8 -11.97 -12.29 -9.13
C LEU A 8 -11.98 -13.50 -10.08
N GLU A 9 -13.03 -13.65 -10.89
CA GLU A 9 -13.16 -14.76 -11.86
C GLU A 9 -12.05 -14.74 -12.91
N GLN A 10 -11.57 -13.55 -13.33
CA GLN A 10 -10.51 -13.41 -14.33
C GLN A 10 -9.10 -13.74 -13.79
N VAL A 11 -8.89 -13.58 -12.49
CA VAL A 11 -7.58 -13.74 -11.85
C VAL A 11 -7.45 -15.10 -11.15
N ALA A 12 -8.56 -15.79 -10.89
CA ALA A 12 -8.58 -17.08 -10.22
C ALA A 12 -7.61 -18.11 -10.87
N PRO A 13 -6.86 -18.89 -10.06
CA PRO A 13 -6.95 -18.99 -8.60
C PRO A 13 -6.05 -18.01 -7.82
N LEU A 14 -5.45 -17.01 -8.48
CA LEU A 14 -4.54 -16.07 -7.81
C LEU A 14 -5.29 -15.08 -6.91
N PRO A 15 -4.67 -14.60 -5.82
CA PRO A 15 -5.31 -13.66 -4.90
C PRO A 15 -5.48 -12.27 -5.51
N VAL A 16 -6.61 -11.63 -5.20
CA VAL A 16 -6.90 -10.23 -5.54
C VAL A 16 -7.09 -9.42 -4.27
N THR A 17 -6.34 -8.33 -4.14
CA THR A 17 -6.55 -7.35 -3.06
C THR A 17 -7.43 -6.22 -3.54
N LEU A 18 -8.66 -6.15 -3.06
CA LEU A 18 -9.56 -5.03 -3.32
C LEU A 18 -9.40 -3.97 -2.25
N ARG A 19 -9.01 -2.76 -2.66
CA ARG A 19 -8.98 -1.59 -1.78
C ARG A 19 -10.38 -1.00 -1.64
N THR A 20 -10.79 -0.63 -0.42
CA THR A 20 -11.99 0.18 -0.22
C THR A 20 -11.79 1.56 -0.87
N PHE A 21 -12.86 2.34 -1.03
CA PHE A 21 -12.74 3.60 -1.78
C PHE A 21 -11.73 4.55 -1.12
N ASP A 22 -10.84 5.09 -1.96
CA ASP A 22 -9.83 6.08 -1.59
C ASP A 22 -10.14 7.39 -2.31
N ILE A 23 -11.19 8.07 -1.86
CA ILE A 23 -11.74 9.26 -2.51
C ILE A 23 -11.50 10.46 -1.60
N GLY A 24 -10.93 11.54 -2.15
CA GLY A 24 -10.63 12.76 -1.40
C GLY A 24 -10.44 14.05 -2.21
N GLY A 25 -10.80 14.07 -3.51
CA GLY A 25 -10.55 15.24 -4.37
C GLY A 25 -11.42 15.33 -5.64
N ASP A 26 -11.90 16.56 -5.88
CA ASP A 26 -12.61 17.22 -6.98
C ASP A 26 -13.60 16.49 -7.91
N LYS A 27 -13.35 15.26 -8.39
CA LYS A 27 -14.16 14.72 -9.51
C LYS A 27 -15.32 13.82 -9.11
N PHE A 28 -15.23 13.12 -7.97
CA PHE A 28 -16.34 12.31 -7.40
C PHE A 28 -17.00 12.98 -6.19
N VAL A 29 -16.43 14.09 -5.70
CA VAL A 29 -16.91 14.87 -4.56
C VAL A 29 -18.31 15.43 -4.80
N SER A 30 -18.68 15.71 -6.06
CA SER A 30 -20.01 16.20 -6.44
C SER A 30 -21.14 15.23 -6.08
N ALA A 31 -20.94 13.92 -6.25
CA ALA A 31 -21.92 12.90 -5.86
C ALA A 31 -22.03 12.73 -4.34
N PHE A 32 -20.96 13.06 -3.61
CA PHE A 32 -20.84 12.88 -2.17
C PHE A 32 -20.98 14.18 -1.37
N GLN A 33 -21.20 15.34 -2.00
CA GLN A 33 -21.33 16.65 -1.32
C GLN A 33 -20.28 16.84 -0.20
N VAL A 34 -19.02 16.48 -0.46
CA VAL A 34 -17.94 16.67 0.52
C VAL A 34 -17.58 18.16 0.55
N PRO A 35 -17.46 18.81 1.73
CA PRO A 35 -17.01 20.19 1.82
C PRO A 35 -15.68 20.40 1.09
N GLN A 36 -15.52 21.56 0.46
CA GLN A 36 -14.25 21.92 -0.16
C GLN A 36 -13.25 22.28 0.94
N ASP A 37 -12.33 21.36 1.22
CA ASP A 37 -11.23 21.57 2.16
C ASP A 37 -10.08 22.33 1.50
N MET A 38 -9.41 23.20 2.27
CA MET A 38 -8.18 23.88 1.79
C MET A 38 -7.04 22.89 1.50
N ASN A 39 -7.01 21.76 2.21
CA ASN A 39 -6.02 20.70 2.05
C ASN A 39 -6.72 19.35 1.90
N PRO A 40 -7.23 19.00 0.70
CA PRO A 40 -8.01 17.77 0.50
C PRO A 40 -7.24 16.50 0.87
N ALA A 41 -5.91 16.51 0.69
CA ALA A 41 -5.05 15.42 1.11
C ALA A 41 -5.05 15.19 2.65
N LEU A 42 -5.28 16.21 3.45
CA LEU A 42 -5.35 16.12 4.92
C LEU A 42 -6.79 16.13 5.45
N GLY A 43 -7.77 16.14 4.55
CA GLY A 43 -9.18 16.35 4.85
C GLY A 43 -10.01 15.06 5.00
N LEU A 44 -11.32 15.20 4.77
CA LEU A 44 -12.27 14.09 4.86
C LEU A 44 -12.19 13.20 3.60
N ARG A 45 -11.25 12.25 3.60
CA ARG A 45 -11.04 11.29 2.50
C ARG A 45 -11.04 9.83 2.95
N ALA A 46 -11.17 8.94 1.98
CA ALA A 46 -10.91 7.50 2.12
C ALA A 46 -11.64 6.89 3.34
N ILE A 47 -10.93 6.24 4.27
CA ILE A 47 -11.59 5.60 5.40
C ILE A 47 -12.33 6.57 6.32
N ARG A 48 -11.85 7.81 6.52
CA ARG A 48 -12.56 8.81 7.34
C ARG A 48 -13.88 9.23 6.70
N LEU A 49 -13.91 9.32 5.37
CA LEU A 49 -15.16 9.53 4.63
C LEU A 49 -16.09 8.32 4.81
N GLY A 50 -15.57 7.09 4.77
CA GLY A 50 -16.36 5.89 5.00
C GLY A 50 -16.91 5.74 6.42
N LEU A 51 -16.13 6.12 7.43
CA LEU A 51 -16.56 6.12 8.82
C LEU A 51 -17.58 7.22 9.12
N SER A 52 -17.51 8.37 8.44
CA SER A 52 -18.56 9.41 8.54
C SER A 52 -19.83 9.06 7.77
N ARG A 53 -19.76 8.11 6.82
CA ARG A 53 -20.89 7.62 6.01
C ARG A 53 -20.96 6.08 5.99
N PRO A 54 -21.25 5.46 7.14
CA PRO A 54 -21.12 4.01 7.31
C PRO A 54 -21.96 3.20 6.32
N GLU A 55 -23.14 3.65 5.91
CA GLU A 55 -23.95 2.95 4.91
C GLU A 55 -23.29 2.84 3.53
N THR A 56 -22.49 3.84 3.13
CA THR A 56 -21.72 3.78 1.88
C THR A 56 -20.62 2.73 1.98
N LEU A 57 -19.89 2.73 3.09
CA LEU A 57 -18.84 1.74 3.35
C LEU A 57 -19.41 0.33 3.48
N LEU A 58 -20.51 0.14 4.22
CA LEU A 58 -21.24 -1.13 4.34
C LEU A 58 -21.73 -1.64 2.98
N THR A 59 -22.19 -0.75 2.10
CA THR A 59 -22.58 -1.14 0.73
C THR A 59 -21.41 -1.72 -0.05
N GLN A 60 -20.23 -1.09 0.03
CA GLN A 60 -19.02 -1.60 -0.59
C GLN A 60 -18.57 -2.92 0.05
N LEU A 61 -18.50 -2.99 1.38
CA LEU A 61 -18.06 -4.18 2.11
C LEU A 61 -18.96 -5.38 1.85
N ARG A 62 -20.30 -5.23 1.89
CA ARG A 62 -21.24 -6.31 1.53
C ARG A 62 -21.03 -6.80 0.11
N ALA A 63 -20.73 -5.89 -0.83
CA ALA A 63 -20.45 -6.26 -2.20
C ALA A 63 -19.14 -7.04 -2.34
N MET A 64 -18.10 -6.71 -1.57
CA MET A 64 -16.83 -7.45 -1.51
C MET A 64 -17.02 -8.82 -0.84
N VAL A 65 -17.68 -8.87 0.32
CA VAL A 65 -18.00 -10.11 1.05
C VAL A 65 -18.75 -11.09 0.16
N ARG A 66 -19.81 -10.65 -0.53
CA ARG A 66 -20.52 -11.51 -1.49
C ARG A 66 -19.64 -11.98 -2.65
N ALA A 67 -18.72 -11.14 -3.11
CA ALA A 67 -17.87 -11.46 -4.25
C ALA A 67 -16.79 -12.50 -3.89
N SER A 68 -16.44 -12.65 -2.60
CA SER A 68 -15.38 -13.54 -2.12
C SER A 68 -15.53 -15.02 -2.50
N VAL A 69 -16.71 -15.50 -2.89
CA VAL A 69 -16.88 -16.89 -3.35
C VAL A 69 -16.35 -17.15 -4.77
N HIS A 70 -16.01 -16.10 -5.51
CA HIS A 70 -15.61 -16.21 -6.91
C HIS A 70 -14.08 -16.25 -7.10
N GLY A 71 -13.30 -16.20 -6.02
CA GLY A 71 -11.84 -16.25 -6.03
C GLY A 71 -11.22 -15.86 -4.70
N GLU A 72 -9.90 -15.93 -4.60
CA GLU A 72 -9.13 -15.58 -3.39
C GLU A 72 -9.15 -14.06 -3.15
N LEU A 73 -10.10 -13.58 -2.35
CA LEU A 73 -10.26 -12.14 -2.06
C LEU A 73 -9.57 -11.71 -0.77
N ARG A 74 -8.78 -10.63 -0.85
CA ARG A 74 -8.29 -9.83 0.28
C ARG A 74 -8.91 -8.44 0.24
N ILE A 75 -9.27 -7.86 1.38
CA ILE A 75 -9.77 -6.48 1.48
C ILE A 75 -8.69 -5.61 2.12
N MET A 76 -8.44 -4.43 1.55
CA MET A 76 -7.46 -3.48 2.07
C MET A 76 -8.09 -2.11 2.34
N VAL A 77 -7.78 -1.54 3.51
CA VAL A 77 -8.29 -0.23 3.94
C VAL A 77 -7.22 0.86 3.74
N PRO A 78 -7.48 1.90 2.94
CA PRO A 78 -6.58 3.05 2.77
C PRO A 78 -6.69 4.05 3.92
N MET A 79 -5.66 4.88 4.09
CA MET A 79 -5.63 6.07 4.94
C MET A 79 -5.92 5.82 6.43
N VAL A 80 -5.68 4.60 6.91
CA VAL A 80 -5.73 4.31 8.35
C VAL A 80 -4.59 5.05 9.03
N ALA A 81 -4.90 5.85 10.05
CA ALA A 81 -3.92 6.61 10.81
C ALA A 81 -3.81 6.13 12.27
N THR A 82 -4.86 5.49 12.80
CA THR A 82 -4.96 5.08 14.20
C THR A 82 -5.58 3.69 14.35
N LEU A 83 -5.27 3.03 15.48
CA LEU A 83 -5.88 1.74 15.84
C LEU A 83 -7.41 1.85 16.02
N THR A 84 -7.89 3.00 16.51
CA THR A 84 -9.32 3.27 16.66
C THR A 84 -10.07 3.22 15.32
N GLU A 85 -9.47 3.78 14.26
CA GLU A 85 -10.04 3.71 12.92
C GLU A 85 -10.10 2.26 12.42
N LEU A 86 -9.02 1.48 12.60
CA LEU A 86 -9.00 0.06 12.23
C LEU A 86 -10.09 -0.75 12.95
N ARG A 87 -10.25 -0.56 14.26
CA ARG A 87 -11.30 -1.22 15.04
C ARG A 87 -12.70 -0.86 14.58
N ALA A 88 -12.93 0.40 14.22
CA ALA A 88 -14.20 0.82 13.64
C ALA A 88 -14.46 0.13 12.28
N VAL A 89 -13.43 -0.07 11.47
CA VAL A 89 -13.56 -0.83 10.22
C VAL A 89 -13.91 -2.30 10.50
N HIS A 90 -13.25 -2.94 11.46
CA HIS A 90 -13.57 -4.32 11.86
C HIS A 90 -15.03 -4.48 12.27
N GLN A 91 -15.58 -3.51 13.01
CA GLN A 91 -17.00 -3.53 13.39
C GLN A 91 -17.92 -3.49 12.17
N LEU A 92 -17.66 -2.59 11.21
CA LEU A 92 -18.44 -2.49 9.98
C LEU A 92 -18.24 -3.70 9.05
N PHE A 93 -17.05 -4.26 9.00
CA PHE A 93 -16.76 -5.47 8.24
C PHE A 93 -17.51 -6.67 8.80
N GLY A 94 -17.46 -6.89 10.12
CA GLY A 94 -18.25 -7.92 10.79
C GLY A 94 -19.77 -7.72 10.60
N GLN A 95 -20.24 -6.46 10.58
CA GLN A 95 -21.63 -6.17 10.23
C GLN A 95 -21.95 -6.55 8.78
N ALA A 96 -21.08 -6.23 7.83
CA ALA A 96 -21.28 -6.59 6.42
C ALA A 96 -21.35 -8.11 6.21
N VAL A 97 -20.55 -8.89 6.95
CA VAL A 97 -20.63 -10.36 6.94
C VAL A 97 -22.00 -10.83 7.44
N ARG A 98 -22.43 -10.40 8.62
CA ARG A 98 -23.76 -10.75 9.19
C ARG A 98 -24.93 -10.33 8.28
N ASP A 99 -24.83 -9.18 7.62
CA ASP A 99 -25.83 -8.70 6.67
C ASP A 99 -25.94 -9.60 5.43
N VAL A 100 -24.84 -10.21 4.99
CA VAL A 100 -24.82 -11.14 3.86
C VAL A 100 -25.36 -12.50 4.30
N GLU A 101 -24.93 -13.00 5.45
CA GLU A 101 -25.40 -14.25 6.06
C GLU A 101 -26.91 -14.24 6.32
N SER A 102 -27.44 -13.18 6.93
CA SER A 102 -28.87 -13.05 7.25
C SER A 102 -29.79 -13.01 6.02
N ARG A 103 -29.22 -12.71 4.84
CA ARG A 103 -29.92 -12.76 3.55
C ARG A 103 -29.78 -14.12 2.85
N GLY A 104 -29.10 -15.09 3.45
CA GLY A 104 -28.83 -16.40 2.86
C GLY A 104 -27.92 -16.33 1.62
N LEU A 105 -27.07 -15.31 1.53
CA LEU A 105 -26.17 -15.12 0.40
C LEU A 105 -24.80 -15.75 0.71
N PRO A 106 -24.16 -16.40 -0.27
CA PRO A 106 -22.87 -17.05 -0.05
C PRO A 106 -21.72 -16.04 0.11
N HIS A 107 -20.73 -16.39 0.93
CA HIS A 107 -19.43 -15.73 1.09
C HIS A 107 -18.37 -16.78 1.46
N ALA A 108 -17.08 -16.44 1.33
CA ALA A 108 -15.99 -17.28 1.78
C ALA A 108 -15.89 -17.30 3.31
N ASP A 109 -15.42 -18.41 3.88
CA ASP A 109 -15.28 -18.59 5.33
C ASP A 109 -14.28 -17.60 5.96
N ARG A 110 -13.21 -17.29 5.22
CA ARG A 110 -12.19 -16.32 5.64
C ARG A 110 -11.94 -15.33 4.51
N ILE A 111 -12.01 -14.04 4.84
CA ILE A 111 -11.69 -12.93 3.93
C ILE A 111 -10.68 -12.04 4.67
N PRO A 112 -9.38 -12.11 4.33
CA PRO A 112 -8.35 -11.31 5.00
C PRO A 112 -8.63 -9.81 4.90
N LEU A 113 -8.53 -9.11 6.02
CA LEU A 113 -8.65 -7.66 6.11
C LEU A 113 -7.30 -7.05 6.50
N GLY A 114 -6.67 -6.36 5.55
CA GLY A 114 -5.43 -5.64 5.74
C GLY A 114 -5.59 -4.13 5.66
N ILE A 115 -4.48 -3.43 5.90
CA ILE A 115 -4.45 -1.97 5.82
C ILE A 115 -3.30 -1.48 4.95
N MET A 116 -3.51 -0.32 4.32
CA MET A 116 -2.45 0.40 3.65
C MET A 116 -1.70 1.27 4.67
N ILE A 117 -0.39 1.06 4.80
CA ILE A 117 0.49 1.92 5.60
C ILE A 117 0.98 3.06 4.71
N GLU A 118 0.20 4.13 4.70
CA GLU A 118 0.49 5.33 3.91
C GLU A 118 0.44 6.63 4.72
N VAL A 119 0.04 6.55 6.00
CA VAL A 119 0.08 7.66 6.95
C VAL A 119 1.27 7.43 7.91
N PRO A 120 2.13 8.43 8.19
CA PRO A 120 3.28 8.25 9.06
C PRO A 120 2.92 7.73 10.45
N SER A 121 1.78 8.13 11.02
CA SER A 121 1.31 7.61 12.30
C SER A 121 1.03 6.11 12.27
N ALA A 122 0.57 5.57 11.14
CA ALA A 122 0.37 4.13 10.98
C ALA A 122 1.69 3.37 10.84
N ALA A 123 2.71 3.96 10.21
CA ALA A 123 4.05 3.37 10.21
C ALA A 123 4.67 3.35 11.62
N ILE A 124 4.43 4.41 12.42
CA ILE A 124 4.88 4.47 13.82
C ILE A 124 4.16 3.41 14.66
N MET A 125 2.85 3.25 14.48
CA MET A 125 1.98 2.30 15.18
C MET A 125 1.90 0.92 14.49
N ALA A 126 2.87 0.59 13.63
CA ALA A 126 2.77 -0.59 12.77
C ALA A 126 2.69 -1.90 13.57
N TYR A 127 3.35 -1.96 14.73
CA TYR A 127 3.31 -3.14 15.59
C TYR A 127 1.88 -3.40 16.09
N GLU A 128 1.23 -2.41 16.72
CA GLU A 128 -0.13 -2.54 17.23
C GLU A 128 -1.15 -2.80 16.12
N LEU A 129 -0.99 -2.12 14.98
CA LEU A 129 -1.86 -2.34 13.82
C LEU A 129 -1.71 -3.74 13.25
N SER A 130 -0.49 -4.28 13.20
CA SER A 130 -0.22 -5.62 12.68
C SER A 130 -0.81 -6.75 13.53
N LEU A 131 -1.11 -6.50 14.81
CA LEU A 131 -1.82 -7.45 15.67
C LEU A 131 -3.31 -7.58 15.33
N GLU A 132 -3.87 -6.59 14.63
CA GLU A 132 -5.30 -6.54 14.27
C GLU A 132 -5.55 -6.58 12.76
N ALA A 133 -4.52 -6.51 11.92
CA ALA A 133 -4.62 -6.60 10.46
C ALA A 133 -4.06 -7.94 9.96
N ASP A 134 -4.74 -8.58 9.02
CA ASP A 134 -4.26 -9.84 8.42
C ASP A 134 -3.03 -9.67 7.52
N PHE A 135 -2.80 -8.45 7.01
CA PHE A 135 -1.62 -8.07 6.23
C PHE A 135 -1.47 -6.54 6.19
N LEU A 136 -0.26 -6.08 5.89
CA LEU A 136 0.07 -4.67 5.68
C LEU A 136 0.53 -4.46 4.24
N SER A 137 0.17 -3.33 3.63
CA SER A 137 0.75 -2.90 2.35
C SER A 137 1.22 -1.46 2.46
N ILE A 138 2.50 -1.20 2.25
CA ILE A 138 3.03 0.17 2.31
C ILE A 138 2.62 0.92 1.04
N GLY A 139 1.87 2.02 1.19
CA GLY A 139 1.50 2.91 0.10
C GLY A 139 2.52 4.03 -0.04
N THR A 140 3.58 3.82 -0.84
CA THR A 140 4.75 4.71 -0.82
C THR A 140 4.44 6.13 -1.29
N ASN A 141 3.47 6.29 -2.20
CA ASN A 141 3.15 7.60 -2.77
C ASN A 141 2.61 8.57 -1.71
N ASP A 142 1.62 8.12 -0.93
CA ASP A 142 1.00 8.92 0.13
C ASP A 142 1.95 8.98 1.35
N LEU A 143 2.70 7.90 1.66
CA LEU A 143 3.70 7.91 2.73
C LEU A 143 4.78 8.99 2.50
N VAL A 144 5.33 9.08 1.29
CA VAL A 144 6.30 10.11 0.90
C VAL A 144 5.70 11.50 1.03
N GLN A 145 4.49 11.69 0.49
CA GLN A 145 3.79 12.97 0.55
C GLN A 145 3.58 13.46 1.99
N TYR A 146 3.11 12.59 2.89
CA TYR A 146 2.81 12.99 4.26
C TYR A 146 4.05 13.08 5.15
N ALA A 147 5.02 12.17 5.00
CA ALA A 147 6.24 12.18 5.81
C ALA A 147 7.16 13.35 5.44
N LEU A 148 7.24 13.71 4.16
CA LEU A 148 8.06 14.83 3.70
C LEU A 148 7.28 16.15 3.59
N ALA A 149 5.96 16.13 3.84
CA ALA A 149 5.06 17.27 3.69
C ALA A 149 5.12 17.91 2.28
N VAL A 150 5.09 17.07 1.25
CA VAL A 150 5.19 17.48 -0.17
C VAL A 150 3.97 17.01 -0.94
N ASP A 151 3.18 17.96 -1.45
CA ASP A 151 2.07 17.64 -2.36
C ASP A 151 2.63 17.17 -3.71
N ARG A 152 2.33 15.91 -4.08
CA ARG A 152 2.79 15.31 -5.34
C ARG A 152 2.21 15.98 -6.59
N THR A 153 1.11 16.72 -6.45
CA THR A 153 0.51 17.50 -7.56
C THR A 153 1.23 18.83 -7.76
N SER A 154 2.05 19.26 -6.80
CA SER A 154 2.83 20.48 -6.89
C SER A 154 4.10 20.27 -7.70
N HIS A 155 4.09 20.73 -8.96
CA HIS A 155 5.30 20.76 -9.80
C HIS A 155 6.46 21.52 -9.14
N ALA A 156 6.15 22.57 -8.37
CA ALA A 156 7.16 23.36 -7.67
C ALA A 156 7.88 22.59 -6.56
N LEU A 157 7.28 21.52 -6.02
CA LEU A 157 7.85 20.73 -4.92
C LEU A 157 8.25 19.31 -5.35
N ALA A 158 8.07 18.94 -6.62
CA ALA A 158 8.37 17.60 -7.12
C ALA A 158 9.81 17.14 -6.82
N TYR A 159 10.77 18.07 -6.78
CA TYR A 159 12.16 17.76 -6.44
C TYR A 159 12.36 17.29 -4.99
N LEU A 160 11.44 17.59 -4.07
CA LEU A 160 11.47 17.17 -2.67
C LEU A 160 10.81 15.80 -2.44
N ALA A 161 9.96 15.34 -3.36
CA ALA A 161 9.30 14.04 -3.27
C ALA A 161 10.30 12.92 -3.60
N LYS A 162 11.14 12.56 -2.62
CA LYS A 162 12.19 11.54 -2.77
C LYS A 162 11.80 10.24 -2.04
N PRO A 163 11.40 9.18 -2.76
CA PRO A 163 11.00 7.93 -2.11
C PRO A 163 12.13 7.21 -1.38
N GLN A 164 13.37 7.43 -1.82
CA GLN A 164 14.59 6.89 -1.22
C GLN A 164 15.15 7.75 -0.07
N ASP A 165 14.39 8.75 0.41
CA ASP A 165 14.81 9.56 1.55
C ASP A 165 14.98 8.69 2.81
N PRO A 166 16.04 8.90 3.62
CA PRO A 166 16.27 8.11 4.83
C PRO A 166 15.08 8.09 5.81
N ALA A 167 14.27 9.14 5.88
CA ALA A 167 13.07 9.14 6.72
C ALA A 167 12.05 8.10 6.22
N ILE A 168 11.85 8.00 4.91
CA ILE A 168 10.93 7.03 4.29
C ILE A 168 11.45 5.61 4.48
N LEU A 169 12.74 5.38 4.26
CA LEU A 169 13.34 4.06 4.47
C LEU A 169 13.26 3.61 5.93
N ARG A 170 13.40 4.52 6.89
CA ARG A 170 13.21 4.20 8.31
C ARG A 170 11.77 3.81 8.64
N LEU A 171 10.78 4.52 8.06
CA LEU A 171 9.37 4.17 8.23
C LEU A 171 9.06 2.80 7.59
N ILE A 172 9.57 2.53 6.39
CA ILE A 172 9.44 1.21 5.75
C ILE A 172 10.07 0.12 6.62
N ALA A 173 11.30 0.33 7.11
CA ALA A 173 11.98 -0.63 7.96
C ALA A 173 11.18 -0.91 9.24
N GLN A 174 10.61 0.12 9.87
CA GLN A 174 9.77 -0.05 11.06
C GLN A 174 8.52 -0.90 10.77
N VAL A 175 7.88 -0.72 9.61
CA VAL A 175 6.71 -1.51 9.21
C VAL A 175 7.09 -2.96 8.92
N VAL A 176 8.20 -3.18 8.21
CA VAL A 176 8.70 -4.53 7.91
C VAL A 176 9.11 -5.24 9.19
N ASP A 177 9.80 -4.55 10.10
CA ASP A 177 10.16 -5.10 11.40
C ASP A 177 8.90 -5.46 12.21
N ALA A 178 7.91 -4.57 12.28
CA ALA A 178 6.65 -4.84 12.95
C ALA A 178 5.96 -6.11 12.42
N GLY A 179 5.75 -6.20 11.09
CA GLY A 179 5.13 -7.37 10.46
C GLY A 179 5.93 -8.65 10.68
N ARG A 180 7.27 -8.58 10.68
CA ARG A 180 8.10 -9.74 11.03
C ARG A 180 7.92 -10.20 12.47
N HIS A 181 7.80 -9.27 13.42
CA HIS A 181 7.61 -9.63 14.84
C HIS A 181 6.23 -10.22 15.14
N THR A 182 5.21 -9.87 14.36
CA THR A 182 3.84 -10.35 14.53
C THR A 182 3.43 -11.43 13.53
N GLU A 183 4.37 -11.86 12.67
CA GLU A 183 4.13 -12.79 11.56
C GLU A 183 3.07 -12.31 10.56
N THR A 184 2.84 -10.99 10.51
CA THR A 184 1.90 -10.33 9.61
C THR A 184 2.59 -10.01 8.27
N PRO A 185 2.12 -10.52 7.12
CA PRO A 185 2.71 -10.25 5.82
C PRO A 185 2.77 -8.75 5.50
N VAL A 186 3.90 -8.31 4.95
CA VAL A 186 4.12 -6.92 4.52
C VAL A 186 4.44 -6.88 3.02
N GLY A 187 3.58 -6.19 2.28
CA GLY A 187 3.77 -5.83 0.88
C GLY A 187 4.07 -4.35 0.70
N VAL A 188 4.38 -3.97 -0.54
CA VAL A 188 4.50 -2.58 -0.97
C VAL A 188 3.70 -2.39 -2.25
N CYS A 189 2.95 -1.30 -2.31
CA CYS A 189 2.30 -0.80 -3.51
C CYS A 189 2.66 0.67 -3.74
N GLY A 190 2.73 1.08 -5.00
CA GLY A 190 3.08 2.45 -5.38
C GLY A 190 4.38 2.53 -6.16
N ALA A 191 4.83 3.76 -6.45
CA ALA A 191 5.86 3.99 -7.45
C ALA A 191 7.21 3.34 -7.11
N MET A 192 7.56 3.18 -5.83
CA MET A 192 8.81 2.50 -5.44
C MET A 192 8.84 1.03 -5.86
N ALA A 193 7.69 0.35 -5.92
CA ALA A 193 7.63 -1.04 -6.34
C ALA A 193 7.88 -1.19 -7.86
N SER A 194 7.71 -0.10 -8.62
CA SER A 194 7.88 -0.02 -10.07
C SER A 194 9.24 0.54 -10.51
N ASP A 195 10.15 0.84 -9.58
CA ASP A 195 11.50 1.35 -9.86
C ASP A 195 12.52 0.23 -9.57
N PRO A 196 13.41 -0.14 -10.52
CA PRO A 196 14.32 -1.28 -10.35
C PRO A 196 15.19 -1.23 -9.09
N LEU A 197 15.84 -0.09 -8.82
CA LEU A 197 16.73 0.06 -7.67
C LEU A 197 15.95 0.06 -6.36
N SER A 198 14.78 0.68 -6.36
CA SER A 198 13.89 0.74 -5.21
C SER A 198 13.28 -0.63 -4.90
N ALA A 199 12.88 -1.41 -5.92
CA ALA A 199 12.38 -2.77 -5.75
C ALA A 199 13.44 -3.69 -5.13
N ILE A 200 14.68 -3.63 -5.61
CA ILE A 200 15.82 -4.37 -5.02
C ILE A 200 16.01 -3.95 -3.56
N LEU A 201 16.03 -2.64 -3.27
CA LEU A 201 16.17 -2.14 -1.92
C LEU A 201 15.03 -2.65 -1.00
N LEU A 202 13.77 -2.58 -1.44
CA LEU A 202 12.62 -3.06 -0.69
C LEU A 202 12.73 -4.55 -0.36
N VAL A 203 13.14 -5.38 -1.33
CA VAL A 203 13.38 -6.82 -1.11
C VAL A 203 14.51 -7.05 -0.11
N GLY A 204 15.61 -6.30 -0.24
CA GLY A 204 16.73 -6.32 0.72
C GLY A 204 16.35 -5.86 2.13
N MET A 205 15.34 -4.99 2.26
CA MET A 205 14.79 -4.56 3.55
C MET A 205 13.87 -5.62 4.19
N GLY A 206 13.48 -6.66 3.45
CA GLY A 206 12.63 -7.75 3.95
C GLY A 206 11.22 -7.79 3.37
N VAL A 207 10.87 -6.91 2.43
CA VAL A 207 9.57 -6.97 1.74
C VAL A 207 9.51 -8.20 0.84
N ARG A 208 8.35 -8.86 0.78
CA ARG A 208 8.15 -10.09 -0.01
C ARG A 208 7.00 -10.03 -1.02
N GLU A 209 6.13 -9.02 -0.93
CA GLU A 209 5.08 -8.77 -1.92
C GLU A 209 5.28 -7.36 -2.52
N LEU A 210 5.47 -7.28 -3.85
CA LEU A 210 5.53 -6.02 -4.58
C LEU A 210 4.35 -5.96 -5.55
N SER A 211 3.58 -4.88 -5.48
CA SER A 211 2.44 -4.61 -6.37
C SER A 211 2.67 -3.33 -7.15
N MET A 212 2.56 -3.43 -8.47
CA MET A 212 2.99 -2.41 -9.42
C MET A 212 2.07 -2.37 -10.65
N GLU A 213 2.25 -1.35 -11.49
CA GLU A 213 1.62 -1.28 -12.79
C GLU A 213 2.09 -2.44 -13.68
N ALA A 214 1.18 -3.01 -14.48
CA ALA A 214 1.48 -4.20 -15.29
C ALA A 214 2.65 -4.00 -16.26
N SER A 215 2.85 -2.76 -16.73
CA SER A 215 3.96 -2.39 -17.63
C SER A 215 5.34 -2.52 -16.97
N ALA A 216 5.44 -2.35 -15.65
CA ALA A 216 6.70 -2.45 -14.92
C ALA A 216 7.06 -3.91 -14.55
N LEU A 217 6.10 -4.83 -14.60
CA LEU A 217 6.27 -6.18 -14.06
C LEU A 217 7.45 -6.95 -14.67
N ALA A 218 7.61 -6.87 -16.00
CA ALA A 218 8.69 -7.57 -16.69
C ALA A 218 10.06 -7.00 -16.31
N GLU A 219 10.18 -5.67 -16.28
CA GLU A 219 11.40 -4.96 -15.93
C GLU A 219 11.83 -5.22 -14.49
N ILE A 220 10.90 -5.13 -13.54
CA ILE A 220 11.19 -5.37 -12.12
C ILE A 220 11.55 -6.83 -11.86
N LYS A 221 10.88 -7.77 -12.54
CA LYS A 221 11.21 -9.20 -12.43
C LYS A 221 12.63 -9.48 -12.95
N GLU A 222 13.02 -8.86 -14.07
CA GLU A 222 14.37 -8.96 -14.62
C GLU A 222 15.40 -8.36 -13.66
N ALA A 223 15.15 -7.15 -13.14
CA ALA A 223 16.06 -6.49 -12.19
C ALA A 223 16.30 -7.33 -10.93
N LEU A 224 15.22 -7.87 -10.33
CA LEU A 224 15.32 -8.75 -9.17
C LEU A 224 16.02 -10.07 -9.49
N GLY A 225 15.88 -10.60 -10.71
CA GLY A 225 16.54 -11.83 -11.15
C GLY A 225 18.06 -11.69 -11.32
N ARG A 226 18.58 -10.47 -11.47
CA ARG A 226 20.00 -10.18 -11.68
C ARG A 226 20.79 -9.91 -10.40
N VAL A 227 20.10 -9.75 -9.26
CA VAL A 227 20.73 -9.39 -7.99
C VAL A 227 20.51 -10.51 -6.97
N ALA A 228 21.59 -10.97 -6.34
CA ALA A 228 21.47 -11.94 -5.27
C ALA A 228 20.84 -11.30 -4.03
N LEU A 229 19.97 -12.03 -3.34
CA LEU A 229 19.27 -11.52 -2.15
C LEU A 229 20.26 -11.01 -1.08
N VAL A 230 21.38 -11.71 -0.89
CA VAL A 230 22.43 -11.31 0.07
C VAL A 230 23.03 -9.93 -0.25
N ASP A 231 23.16 -9.59 -1.54
CA ASP A 231 23.68 -8.29 -1.97
C ASP A 231 22.62 -7.19 -1.74
N ALA A 232 21.35 -7.49 -2.02
CA ALA A 232 20.24 -6.60 -1.73
C ALA A 232 20.13 -6.31 -0.22
N GLU A 233 20.24 -7.33 0.63
CA GLU A 233 20.25 -7.21 2.09
C GLU A 233 21.46 -6.42 2.60
N ALA A 234 22.65 -6.65 2.04
CA ALA A 234 23.86 -5.92 2.38
C ALA A 234 23.73 -4.42 2.07
N VAL A 235 23.19 -4.07 0.89
CA VAL A 235 22.96 -2.67 0.52
C VAL A 235 21.83 -2.05 1.37
N ALA A 236 20.76 -2.79 1.65
CA ALA A 236 19.70 -2.33 2.56
C ALA A 236 20.24 -2.01 3.96
N HIS A 237 21.22 -2.77 4.46
CA HIS A 237 21.92 -2.45 5.70
C HIS A 237 22.83 -1.23 5.55
N GLU A 238 23.59 -1.11 4.45
CA GLU A 238 24.50 0.02 4.18
C GLU A 238 23.74 1.36 4.13
N VAL A 239 22.58 1.41 3.49
CA VAL A 239 21.84 2.67 3.29
C VAL A 239 21.22 3.23 4.57
N ARG A 240 21.08 2.42 5.64
CA ARG A 240 20.56 2.87 6.95
C ARG A 240 21.40 4.00 7.56
N GLY A 241 22.70 4.04 7.25
CA GLY A 241 23.63 5.06 7.75
C GLY A 241 23.69 6.34 6.90
N LYS A 242 22.98 6.41 5.77
CA LYS A 242 23.02 7.58 4.87
C LYS A 242 22.09 8.68 5.38
N LEU A 243 22.39 9.93 5.03
CA LEU A 243 21.71 11.13 5.56
C LEU A 243 20.91 11.88 4.50
N SER A 244 20.95 11.44 3.24
CA SER A 244 20.17 12.03 2.15
C SER A 244 19.74 11.00 1.10
N ALA A 245 18.66 11.31 0.38
CA ALA A 245 18.21 10.49 -0.76
C ALA A 245 19.28 10.37 -1.86
N ALA A 246 20.11 11.40 -2.06
CA ALA A 246 21.18 11.39 -3.05
C ALA A 246 22.29 10.38 -2.70
N GLU A 247 22.68 10.30 -1.42
CA GLU A 247 23.64 9.30 -0.94
C GLU A 247 23.10 7.88 -1.05
N VAL A 248 21.81 7.67 -0.74
CA VAL A 248 21.14 6.38 -0.93
C VAL A 248 21.15 5.99 -2.41
N HIS A 249 20.70 6.89 -3.29
CA HIS A 249 20.65 6.63 -4.73
C HIS A 249 22.04 6.32 -5.31
N SER A 250 23.05 7.12 -4.95
CA SER A 250 24.44 6.91 -5.36
C SER A 250 24.96 5.54 -4.89
N THR A 251 24.62 5.13 -3.67
CA THR A 251 25.01 3.81 -3.15
C THR A 251 24.37 2.68 -3.96
N LEU A 252 23.08 2.78 -4.30
CA LEU A 252 22.39 1.79 -5.13
C LEU A 252 22.98 1.72 -6.55
N GLN A 253 23.23 2.88 -7.16
CA GLN A 253 23.85 2.98 -8.49
C GLN A 253 25.25 2.39 -8.53
N GLN A 254 26.10 2.68 -7.53
CA GLN A 254 27.44 2.10 -7.46
C GLN A 254 27.44 0.58 -7.30
N ARG A 255 26.39 0.02 -6.69
CA ARG A 255 26.30 -1.43 -6.43
C ARG A 255 25.66 -2.20 -7.57
N PHE A 256 24.63 -1.64 -8.19
CA PHE A 256 23.80 -2.35 -9.16
C PHE A 256 23.73 -1.70 -10.54
N GLY A 257 24.27 -0.49 -10.71
CA GLY A 257 24.19 0.26 -11.96
C GLY A 257 24.76 -0.50 -13.15
N ASP A 258 25.92 -1.15 -12.99
CA ASP A 258 26.53 -1.95 -14.06
C ASP A 258 25.68 -3.19 -14.42
N ALA A 259 25.07 -3.84 -13.41
CA ALA A 259 24.24 -5.04 -13.61
C ALA A 259 22.88 -4.72 -14.24
N LEU A 260 22.40 -3.49 -14.06
CA LEU A 260 21.08 -3.03 -14.49
C LEU A 260 21.14 -1.94 -15.57
N LYS A 261 22.30 -1.72 -16.18
CA LYS A 261 22.56 -0.58 -17.05
C LYS A 261 21.50 -0.39 -18.14
N ASP A 262 21.16 -1.48 -18.83
CA ASP A 262 20.13 -1.53 -19.86
C ASP A 262 18.72 -1.23 -19.34
N LEU A 263 18.42 -1.53 -18.07
CA LEU A 263 17.13 -1.22 -17.46
C LEU A 263 17.05 0.23 -16.98
N LEU A 264 18.16 0.76 -16.45
CA LEU A 264 18.23 2.13 -15.95
C LEU A 264 18.31 3.17 -17.08
N ASP A 265 18.97 2.83 -18.19
CA ASP A 265 19.09 3.71 -19.36
C ASP A 265 17.77 3.85 -20.14
N LEU A 266 16.78 2.96 -19.94
CA LEU A 266 15.44 3.08 -20.54
C LEU A 266 14.60 4.24 -19.99
N HIS A 267 15.08 4.90 -18.94
CA HIS A 267 14.42 6.04 -18.30
C HIS A 267 15.24 7.34 -18.37
N GLY A 268 16.35 7.34 -19.11
CA GLY A 268 17.25 8.48 -19.36
C GLY A 268 16.88 9.33 -20.56
#